data_AF-A0A4Y2NSC3-F1
#
_entry.id   AF-A0A4Y2NSC3-F1
#
_cell.length_a   1.000
_cell.length_b   1.000
_cell.length_c   1.000
_cell.angle_alpha   90.00
_cell.angle_beta   90.00
_cell.angle_gamma   90.00
#
_symmetry.space_group_name_H-M   'P 1'
#
loop_
_entity.id
_entity.type
_entity.pdbx_description
1 polymer ?
#
loop_
_entity_poly.entity_id
_entity_poly.type
_entity_poly.pdbx_seq_one_letter_code
_entity_poly.pdbx_strand_id
1 'polypeptide(L)'
;MIVVAESVQGISKQLAIVSDFCRGFGLELNIRKCKSVLLRRARDCMVMDTTAKKSVEGKEIPHVPVEGAMKYLGVEFTPLKGPRMFGLEGRLRTMLERIGASCTGLKPDQRVERLSTYAVSRLLHQLKYCHIPGVVLVSLDRIRVGFSFRGRGELFIALAISR
;
A
#
# COMPACT_ATOMS: atom_id res chain seq x y z
N MET A 1 -3.83 0.29 14.11
CA MET A 1 -3.60 -0.92 14.91
C MET A 1 -4.27 -2.10 14.20
N ILE A 2 -3.65 -3.28 14.24
CA ILE A 2 -4.21 -4.53 13.69
C ILE A 2 -4.44 -5.47 14.86
N VAL A 3 -5.59 -6.14 14.87
CA VAL A 3 -5.97 -7.11 15.90
C VAL A 3 -6.26 -8.44 15.20
N VAL A 4 -5.64 -9.51 15.69
CA VAL A 4 -5.75 -10.87 15.14
C VAL A 4 -6.18 -11.82 16.24
N ALA A 5 -7.17 -12.65 15.94
CA ALA A 5 -7.67 -13.70 16.81
C ALA A 5 -8.02 -14.94 15.99
N GLU A 6 -7.92 -16.10 16.63
CA GLU A 6 -8.28 -17.39 16.02
C GLU A 6 -9.79 -17.65 16.03
N SER A 7 -10.56 -16.89 16.82
CA SER A 7 -12.00 -17.06 16.95
C SER A 7 -12.77 -15.73 16.92
N VAL A 8 -14.05 -15.81 16.54
CA VAL A 8 -14.97 -14.66 16.53
C VAL A 8 -15.26 -14.15 17.94
N GLN A 9 -15.18 -15.00 18.96
CA GLN A 9 -15.29 -14.55 20.35
C GLN A 9 -14.01 -13.84 20.82
N GLY A 10 -12.84 -14.34 20.39
CA GLY A 10 -11.54 -13.74 20.71
C GLY A 10 -11.41 -12.32 20.16
N ILE A 11 -11.83 -12.09 18.91
CA ILE A 11 -11.77 -10.75 18.32
C ILE A 11 -12.68 -9.76 19.05
N SER A 12 -13.88 -10.17 19.47
CA SER A 12 -14.79 -9.29 20.21
C SER A 12 -14.22 -8.91 21.59
N LYS A 13 -13.60 -9.86 22.29
CA LYS A 13 -12.91 -9.58 23.57
C LYS A 13 -11.74 -8.62 23.37
N GLN A 14 -10.90 -8.85 22.36
CA GLN A 14 -9.77 -7.96 22.07
C GLN A 14 -10.25 -6.55 21.66
N LEU A 15 -11.32 -6.45 20.88
CA LEU A 15 -11.90 -5.16 20.50
C LEU A 15 -12.46 -4.40 21.71
N ALA A 16 -13.07 -5.09 22.68
CA ALA A 16 -13.52 -4.48 23.93
C ALA A 16 -12.34 -3.90 24.74
N ILE A 17 -11.28 -4.69 24.93
CA ILE A 17 -10.05 -4.25 25.62
C ILE A 17 -9.45 -3.00 24.95
N VAL A 18 -9.40 -3.01 23.61
CA VAL A 18 -8.90 -1.87 22.84
C VAL A 18 -9.79 -0.65 23.02
N SER A 19 -11.11 -0.82 23.00
CA SER A 19 -12.05 0.30 23.19
C SER A 19 -11.89 0.91 24.58
N ASP A 20 -11.80 0.06 25.61
CA ASP A 20 -11.57 0.50 26.99
C ASP A 20 -10.23 1.22 27.15
N PHE A 21 -9.17 0.69 26.54
CA PHE A 21 -7.87 1.33 26.50
C PHE A 21 -7.95 2.71 25.84
N CYS A 22 -8.51 2.81 24.64
CA CYS A 22 -8.67 4.09 23.93
C CYS A 22 -9.47 5.11 24.75
N ARG A 23 -10.57 4.67 25.37
CA ARG A 23 -11.41 5.51 26.22
C ARG A 23 -10.66 6.05 27.44
N GLY A 24 -9.75 5.26 28.02
CA GLY A 24 -8.85 5.71 29.09
C GLY A 24 -7.94 6.89 28.70
N PHE A 25 -7.68 7.08 27.40
CA PHE A 25 -6.93 8.22 26.85
C PHE A 25 -7.84 9.30 26.23
N GLY A 26 -9.17 9.21 26.40
CA GLY A 26 -10.11 10.13 25.75
C GLY A 26 -10.22 9.96 24.23
N LEU A 27 -9.84 8.79 23.70
CA LEU A 27 -9.94 8.44 22.29
C LEU A 27 -11.14 7.53 22.04
N GLU A 28 -11.82 7.73 20.91
CA GLU A 28 -12.90 6.87 20.45
C GLU A 28 -12.52 6.13 19.15
N LEU A 29 -12.98 4.88 19.04
CA LEU A 29 -12.77 4.08 17.84
C LEU A 29 -13.68 4.56 16.70
N ASN A 30 -13.06 4.94 15.57
CA ASN A 30 -13.82 5.27 14.37
C ASN A 30 -14.23 4.00 13.61
N ILE A 31 -15.42 3.50 13.92
CA ILE A 31 -15.97 2.26 13.38
C ILE A 31 -16.10 2.28 11.85
N ARG A 32 -16.33 3.46 11.23
CA ARG A 32 -16.41 3.59 9.76
C ARG A 32 -15.07 3.31 9.08
N LYS A 33 -13.95 3.61 9.76
CA LYS A 33 -12.59 3.33 9.29
C LYS A 33 -12.10 1.94 9.66
N CYS A 34 -12.73 1.29 10.64
CA CYS A 34 -12.47 -0.10 10.96
C CYS A 34 -12.92 -1.01 9.81
N LYS A 35 -12.10 -2.02 9.53
CA LYS A 35 -12.36 -3.04 8.52
C LYS A 35 -12.17 -4.39 9.17
N SER A 36 -13.11 -5.31 8.95
CA SER A 36 -13.01 -6.67 9.44
C SER A 36 -12.86 -7.65 8.28
N VAL A 37 -12.06 -8.68 8.53
CA VAL A 37 -11.87 -9.83 7.64
C VAL A 37 -11.97 -11.08 8.49
N LEU A 38 -12.73 -12.07 8.03
CA LEU A 38 -12.75 -13.40 8.59
C LEU A 38 -12.31 -14.40 7.52
N LEU A 39 -11.21 -15.09 7.78
CA LEU A 39 -10.70 -16.14 6.91
C LEU A 39 -10.96 -17.49 7.56
N ARG A 40 -11.57 -18.41 6.81
CA ARG A 40 -11.87 -19.77 7.23
C ARG A 40 -11.18 -20.74 6.28
N ARG A 41 -10.47 -21.72 6.82
CA ARG A 41 -9.89 -22.79 6.01
C ARG A 41 -10.98 -23.80 5.65
N ALA A 42 -11.20 -24.05 4.36
CA ALA A 42 -12.09 -25.09 3.85
C ALA A 42 -11.26 -26.09 3.04
N ARG A 43 -11.12 -27.33 3.53
CA ARG A 43 -10.31 -28.44 2.95
C ARG A 43 -8.97 -27.96 2.35
N ASP A 44 -8.95 -27.53 1.09
CA ASP A 44 -7.74 -27.12 0.35
C ASP A 44 -7.63 -25.62 0.04
N CYS A 45 -8.57 -24.78 0.48
CA CYS A 45 -8.58 -23.34 0.21
C CYS A 45 -8.92 -22.48 1.43
N MET A 46 -8.47 -21.21 1.40
CA MET A 46 -8.91 -20.17 2.34
C MET A 46 -10.16 -19.50 1.77
N VAL A 47 -11.26 -19.60 2.48
CA VAL A 47 -12.55 -18.99 2.14
C VAL A 47 -12.77 -17.82 3.06
N MET A 48 -13.19 -16.68 2.51
CA MET A 48 -13.56 -15.54 3.32
C MET A 48 -15.04 -15.68 3.72
N ASP A 49 -15.31 -15.62 5.01
CA ASP A 49 -16.67 -15.74 5.53
C ASP A 49 -17.27 -14.34 5.74
N THR A 50 -18.19 -13.94 4.87
CA THR A 50 -18.91 -12.66 4.93
C THR A 50 -20.14 -12.70 5.84
N THR A 51 -20.51 -13.87 6.39
CA THR A 51 -21.75 -14.04 7.16
C THR A 51 -21.58 -13.66 8.63
N ALA A 52 -20.36 -13.70 9.16
CA ALA A 52 -20.06 -13.34 10.53
C ALA A 52 -19.97 -11.81 10.70
N LYS A 53 -21.10 -11.19 11.05
CA LYS A 53 -21.16 -9.77 11.42
C LYS A 53 -20.48 -9.53 12.76
N LYS A 54 -19.56 -8.57 12.81
CA LYS A 54 -18.87 -8.14 14.03
C LYS A 54 -19.39 -6.76 14.45
N SER A 55 -19.79 -6.63 15.70
CA SER A 55 -20.18 -5.35 16.31
C SER A 55 -19.19 -4.94 17.38
N VAL A 56 -18.96 -3.63 17.49
CA VAL A 56 -18.26 -2.99 18.61
C VAL A 56 -19.17 -1.88 19.12
N GLU A 57 -19.44 -1.88 20.42
CA GLU A 57 -20.30 -0.87 21.06
C GLU A 57 -21.68 -0.73 20.37
N GLY A 58 -22.27 -1.87 19.94
CA GLY A 58 -23.57 -1.90 19.27
C GLY A 58 -23.58 -1.43 17.81
N LYS A 59 -22.43 -1.04 17.23
CA LYS A 59 -22.30 -0.62 15.83
C LYS A 59 -21.58 -1.69 15.02
N GLU A 60 -22.14 -2.05 13.86
CA GLU A 60 -21.55 -3.05 12.95
C GLU A 60 -20.27 -2.51 12.28
N ILE A 61 -19.17 -3.28 12.34
CA ILE A 61 -17.93 -2.96 11.63
C ILE A 61 -18.10 -3.35 10.15
N PRO A 62 -17.84 -2.43 9.20
CA PRO A 62 -17.86 -2.76 7.78
C PRO A 62 -16.93 -3.93 7.45
N HIS A 63 -17.48 -4.97 6.82
CA HIS A 63 -16.70 -6.10 6.32
C HIS A 63 -16.05 -5.74 4.98
N VAL A 64 -14.82 -6.21 4.75
CA VAL A 64 -14.16 -6.05 3.44
C VAL A 64 -14.71 -7.15 2.52
N PRO A 65 -15.19 -6.84 1.30
CA PRO A 65 -15.62 -7.87 0.35
C PRO A 65 -14.44 -8.73 -0.12
N VAL A 66 -14.72 -9.87 -0.76
CA VAL A 66 -13.69 -10.88 -1.09
C VAL A 66 -12.64 -10.30 -2.05
N GLU A 67 -13.11 -9.47 -2.98
CA GLU A 67 -12.29 -8.73 -3.95
C GLU A 67 -11.89 -7.34 -3.44
N GLY A 68 -12.31 -6.98 -2.23
CA GLY A 68 -12.01 -5.70 -1.62
C GLY A 68 -10.53 -5.55 -1.28
N ALA A 69 -10.03 -4.32 -1.43
CA ALA A 69 -8.71 -3.94 -0.95
C ALA A 69 -8.85 -3.21 0.40
N MET A 70 -7.95 -3.53 1.33
CA MET A 70 -7.73 -2.79 2.56
C MET A 70 -6.35 -2.13 2.51
N LYS A 71 -6.22 -0.93 3.06
CA LYS A 71 -4.97 -0.18 3.04
C LYS A 71 -4.38 -0.09 4.44
N TYR A 72 -3.14 -0.51 4.59
CA TYR A 72 -2.40 -0.41 5.84
C TYR A 72 -0.99 0.11 5.56
N LEU A 73 -0.58 1.18 6.26
CA LEU A 73 0.72 1.85 6.09
C LEU A 73 1.07 2.21 4.63
N GLY A 74 0.06 2.57 3.83
CA GLY A 74 0.26 2.92 2.42
C GLY A 74 0.43 1.73 1.47
N VAL A 75 0.31 0.49 1.97
CA VAL A 75 0.28 -0.74 1.19
C VAL A 75 -1.16 -1.24 1.13
N GLU A 76 -1.59 -1.71 -0.04
CA GLU A 76 -2.92 -2.28 -0.22
C GLU A 76 -2.84 -3.80 -0.11
N PHE A 77 -3.85 -4.40 0.49
CA PHE A 77 -3.91 -5.83 0.78
C PHE A 77 -5.26 -6.36 0.33
N THR A 78 -5.24 -7.50 -0.34
CA THR A 78 -6.45 -8.26 -0.63
C THR A 78 -6.49 -9.46 0.32
N PRO A 79 -7.63 -9.76 0.97
CA PRO A 79 -7.74 -10.85 1.95
C PRO A 79 -7.16 -12.19 1.52
N LEU A 80 -7.32 -12.56 0.23
CA LEU A 80 -6.89 -13.86 -0.31
C LEU A 80 -5.56 -13.82 -1.06
N LYS A 81 -5.19 -12.68 -1.63
CA LYS A 81 -4.04 -12.52 -2.54
C LYS A 81 -2.86 -11.80 -1.89
N GLY A 82 -2.99 -11.38 -0.64
CA GLY A 82 -1.93 -10.72 0.13
C GLY A 82 -1.68 -9.27 -0.30
N PRO A 83 -0.51 -8.71 0.05
CA PRO A 83 -0.14 -7.35 -0.30
C PRO A 83 -0.02 -7.18 -1.82
N ARG A 84 -0.76 -6.21 -2.37
CA ARG A 84 -0.74 -5.84 -3.77
C ARG A 84 -0.46 -4.36 -3.92
N MET A 85 0.29 -4.01 -4.95
CA MET A 85 0.46 -2.61 -5.33
C MET A 85 -0.42 -2.31 -6.54
N PHE A 86 -1.43 -1.49 -6.32
CA PHE A 86 -2.25 -0.95 -7.39
C PHE A 86 -1.67 0.39 -7.88
N GLY A 87 -1.67 0.59 -9.19
CA GLY A 87 -1.36 1.89 -9.80
C GLY A 87 0.08 2.38 -9.64
N LEU A 88 1.06 1.49 -9.53
CA LEU A 88 2.48 1.83 -9.38
C LEU A 88 2.97 2.71 -10.54
N GLU A 89 2.63 2.33 -11.76
CA GLU A 89 2.94 3.09 -12.98
C GLU A 89 2.33 4.50 -12.94
N GLY A 90 1.04 4.61 -12.59
CA GLY A 90 0.34 5.89 -12.49
C GLY A 90 0.97 6.80 -11.43
N ARG A 91 1.33 6.23 -10.27
CA ARG A 91 1.99 6.99 -9.21
C ARG A 91 3.40 7.43 -9.59
N LEU A 92 4.18 6.56 -10.24
CA LEU A 92 5.49 6.92 -10.76
C LEU A 92 5.37 8.04 -11.80
N ARG A 93 4.41 7.95 -12.73
CA ARG A 93 4.12 9.03 -13.70
C ARG A 93 3.77 10.34 -12.99
N THR A 94 2.86 10.33 -12.02
CA THR A 94 2.51 11.55 -11.26
C THR A 94 3.71 12.10 -10.48
N MET A 95 4.58 11.24 -9.92
CA MET A 95 5.80 11.71 -9.26
C MET A 95 6.78 12.33 -10.25
N LEU A 96 6.97 11.71 -11.41
CA LEU A 96 7.82 12.20 -12.49
C LEU A 96 7.29 13.50 -13.10
N GLU A 97 5.97 13.64 -13.28
CA GLU A 97 5.33 14.88 -13.72
C GLU A 97 5.53 16.00 -12.71
N ARG A 98 5.35 15.71 -11.42
CA ARG A 98 5.61 16.69 -10.35
C ARG A 98 7.07 17.10 -10.31
N ILE A 99 8.00 16.16 -10.47
CA ILE A 99 9.43 16.46 -10.55
C ILE A 99 9.70 17.30 -11.81
N GLY A 100 9.20 16.90 -12.98
CA GLY A 100 9.36 17.63 -14.23
C GLY A 100 8.84 19.07 -14.17
N ALA A 101 7.62 19.26 -13.66
CA ALA A 101 6.99 20.58 -13.53
C ALA A 101 7.67 21.46 -12.48
N SER A 102 8.14 20.88 -11.37
CA SER A 102 8.80 21.62 -10.28
C SER A 102 10.30 21.82 -10.48
N CYS A 103 10.90 21.23 -11.51
CA CYS A 103 12.33 21.28 -11.78
C CYS A 103 12.71 22.08 -13.04
N THR A 104 11.82 22.95 -13.52
CA THR A 104 11.99 23.77 -14.73
C THR A 104 13.22 24.71 -14.73
N GLY A 105 13.96 24.81 -13.61
CA GLY A 105 15.26 25.51 -13.53
C GLY A 105 16.40 24.72 -12.88
N LEU A 106 16.23 23.43 -12.56
CA LEU A 106 17.26 22.61 -11.89
C LEU A 106 18.21 21.95 -12.89
N LYS A 107 19.49 21.83 -12.50
CA LYS A 107 20.51 21.10 -13.27
C LYS A 107 20.14 19.61 -13.39
N PRO A 108 20.59 18.92 -14.45
CA PRO A 108 20.35 17.48 -14.63
C PRO A 108 20.70 16.65 -13.39
N ASP A 109 21.84 16.92 -12.76
CA ASP A 109 22.31 16.18 -11.57
C ASP A 109 21.36 16.34 -10.38
N GLN A 110 20.87 17.57 -10.14
CA GLN A 110 19.91 17.87 -9.07
C GLN A 110 18.54 17.21 -9.32
N ARG A 111 18.17 17.01 -10.59
CA ARG A 111 16.95 16.29 -10.96
C ARG A 111 17.08 14.80 -10.65
N VAL A 112 18.23 14.21 -10.96
CA VAL A 112 18.54 12.80 -10.65
C VAL A 112 18.60 12.58 -9.14
N GLU A 113 19.25 13.47 -8.39
CA GLU A 113 19.29 13.42 -6.93
C GLU A 113 17.88 13.47 -6.33
N ARG A 114 17.04 14.40 -6.80
CA ARG A 114 15.65 14.51 -6.33
C ARG A 114 14.82 13.28 -6.68
N LEU A 115 15.04 12.68 -7.86
CA LEU A 115 14.40 11.43 -8.24
C LEU A 115 14.79 10.30 -7.29
N SER A 116 16.08 10.14 -7.00
CA SER A 116 16.61 9.14 -6.08
C SER A 116 16.06 9.34 -4.65
N THR A 117 16.23 10.54 -4.09
CA THR A 117 15.88 10.79 -2.68
C THR A 117 14.37 10.78 -2.45
N TYR A 118 13.55 11.23 -3.40
CA TYR A 118 12.10 11.34 -3.22
C TYR A 118 11.30 10.22 -3.87
N ALA A 119 11.47 9.98 -5.17
CA ALA A 119 10.64 9.01 -5.90
C ALA A 119 11.06 7.57 -5.57
N VAL A 120 12.37 7.27 -5.65
CA VAL A 120 12.88 5.92 -5.38
C VAL A 120 12.64 5.53 -3.92
N SER A 121 12.95 6.40 -2.94
CA SER A 121 12.67 6.12 -1.52
C SER A 121 11.20 5.79 -1.24
N ARG A 122 10.26 6.50 -1.89
CA ARG A 122 8.82 6.24 -1.74
C ARG A 122 8.38 4.94 -2.37
N LEU A 123 8.96 4.57 -3.51
CA LEU A 123 8.69 3.30 -4.16
C LEU A 123 9.30 2.14 -3.36
N LEU A 124 10.55 2.26 -2.91
CA LEU A 124 11.25 1.25 -2.13
C LEU A 124 10.48 0.82 -0.89
N HIS A 125 9.87 1.76 -0.16
CA HIS A 125 9.00 1.41 0.97
C HIS A 125 7.92 0.41 0.56
N GLN A 126 7.27 0.59 -0.58
CA GLN A 126 6.20 -0.30 -1.02
C GLN A 126 6.72 -1.58 -1.67
N LEU A 127 7.80 -1.49 -2.47
CA LEU A 127 8.47 -2.65 -3.08
C LEU A 127 8.95 -3.65 -2.02
N LYS A 128 9.32 -3.18 -0.83
CA LYS A 128 9.73 -4.03 0.29
C LYS A 128 8.62 -4.95 0.80
N TYR A 129 7.36 -4.49 0.77
CA TYR A 129 6.22 -5.22 1.36
C TYR A 129 5.39 -5.99 0.34
N CYS A 130 5.64 -5.81 -0.95
CA CYS A 130 4.87 -6.43 -2.02
C CYS A 130 5.76 -7.33 -2.88
N HIS A 131 5.29 -8.55 -3.15
CA HIS A 131 5.95 -9.39 -4.13
C HIS A 131 5.68 -8.84 -5.54
N ILE A 132 6.73 -8.41 -6.23
CA ILE A 132 6.63 -7.81 -7.56
C ILE A 132 7.47 -8.64 -8.52
N PRO A 133 6.88 -9.17 -9.61
CA PRO A 133 7.64 -9.90 -10.61
C PRO A 133 8.59 -8.93 -11.33
N GLY A 134 9.80 -9.41 -11.66
CA GLY A 134 10.83 -8.58 -12.31
C GLY A 134 10.35 -7.92 -13.62
N VAL A 135 9.39 -8.54 -14.33
CA VAL A 135 8.77 -7.96 -15.52
C VAL A 135 8.11 -6.60 -15.24
N VAL A 136 7.46 -6.45 -14.09
CA VAL A 136 6.81 -5.17 -13.70
C VAL A 136 7.86 -4.13 -13.36
N LEU A 137 8.97 -4.50 -12.72
CA LEU A 137 10.09 -3.58 -12.47
C LEU A 137 10.69 -3.07 -13.78
N VAL A 138 10.92 -3.97 -14.74
CA VAL A 138 11.41 -3.60 -16.07
C VAL A 138 10.43 -2.68 -16.80
N SER A 139 9.12 -2.93 -16.68
CA SER A 139 8.09 -2.04 -17.24
C SER A 139 8.15 -0.64 -16.62
N LEU A 140 8.45 -0.53 -15.33
CA LEU A 140 8.57 0.75 -14.64
C LEU A 140 9.82 1.51 -15.03
N ASP A 141 10.95 0.82 -15.20
CA ASP A 141 12.19 1.42 -15.69
C ASP A 141 12.03 1.99 -17.11
N ARG A 142 11.13 1.40 -17.90
CA ARG A 142 10.79 1.89 -19.25
C ARG A 142 9.89 3.12 -19.24
N ILE A 143 9.30 3.51 -18.11
CA ILE A 143 8.48 4.72 -18.01
C ILE A 143 9.40 5.93 -18.08
N ARG A 144 9.63 6.38 -19.31
CA ARG A 144 10.27 7.65 -19.63
C ARG A 144 9.18 8.72 -19.67
N VAL A 145 9.13 9.58 -18.66
CA VAL A 145 8.48 10.88 -18.84
C VAL A 145 9.41 11.71 -19.72
N GLY A 146 8.85 12.40 -20.73
CA GLY A 146 9.56 13.11 -21.78
C GLY A 146 10.55 14.16 -21.26
N PHE A 147 11.69 13.71 -20.79
CA PHE A 147 12.90 14.50 -20.62
C PHE A 147 13.54 14.59 -22.00
N SER A 148 13.09 15.54 -22.81
CA SER A 148 13.82 15.91 -24.03
C SER A 148 15.13 16.58 -23.60
N PHE A 149 16.18 15.76 -23.44
CA PHE A 149 17.54 16.24 -23.34
C PHE A 149 17.99 16.66 -24.75
N ARG A 150 17.65 17.88 -25.14
CA ARG A 150 18.22 18.52 -26.33
C ARG A 150 19.60 19.05 -25.96
N GLY A 151 20.56 18.13 -25.83
CA GLY A 151 21.95 18.44 -25.50
C GLY A 151 22.79 17.20 -25.74
N ARG A 152 23.75 17.32 -26.66
CA ARG A 152 24.61 16.25 -27.19
C ARG A 152 25.18 15.36 -26.08
N GLY A 153 25.14 14.05 -26.31
CA GLY A 153 25.77 13.04 -25.45
C GLY A 153 24.72 12.15 -24.79
N GLU A 154 24.50 10.98 -25.39
CA GLU A 154 23.63 9.93 -24.86
C GLU A 154 24.10 9.48 -23.48
N LEU A 155 23.38 9.87 -22.41
CA LEU A 155 23.57 9.31 -21.08
C LEU A 155 22.35 8.45 -20.73
N PHE A 156 22.45 7.16 -21.05
CA PHE A 156 21.49 6.14 -20.64
C PHE A 156 21.72 5.80 -19.16
N ILE A 157 20.94 6.38 -18.25
CA ILE A 157 20.91 5.91 -16.86
C ILE A 157 20.00 4.69 -16.82
N ALA A 158 20.59 3.51 -17.01
CA ALA A 158 19.99 2.25 -16.62
C ALA A 158 20.02 2.17 -15.09
N LEU A 159 18.86 2.26 -14.44
CA LEU A 159 18.73 1.92 -13.02
C LEU A 159 18.83 0.39 -12.89
N ALA A 160 20.04 -0.13 -12.96
CA ALA A 160 20.33 -1.52 -12.61
C ALA A 160 20.27 -1.63 -11.09
N ILE A 161 19.12 -2.05 -10.56
CA ILE A 161 19.04 -2.56 -9.18
C ILE A 161 19.70 -3.95 -9.21
N SER A 162 21.00 -3.99 -8.92
CA SER A 162 21.74 -5.23 -8.71
C SER A 162 21.43 -5.83 -7.33
N ARG A 163 21.46 -7.16 -7.27
CA ARG A 163 21.11 -8.05 -6.15
C ARG A 163 21.81 -7.74 -4.84
#